data_AF-A0A9D8TDW3-F1
#
_entry.id   AF-A0A9D8TDW3-F1
#
_cell.length_a   1.000
_cell.length_b   1.000
_cell.length_c   1.000
_cell.angle_alpha   90.00
_cell.angle_beta   90.00
_cell.angle_gamma   90.00
#
_symmetry.space_group_name_H-M   'P 1'
#
loop_
_entity.id
_entity.type
_entity.pdbx_description
1 polymer ?
#
loop_
_entity_poly.entity_id
_entity_poly.type
_entity_poly.pdbx_seq_one_letter_code
_entity_poly.pdbx_strand_id
1 'polypeptide(L)' 'QSDQVVRKQFITDGTIIETPYGLSVNPQNGDVFICEAYNYLTQGDVLCFSSDGKLKYRLSDVGLNPNAVIVW' A
#
# COMPACT_ATOMS: atom_id res chain seq x y z
N GLN A 1 22.65 -6.28 6.35
CA GLN A 1 22.12 -5.03 5.77
C GLN A 1 22.03 -4.03 6.90
N SER A 2 22.59 -2.83 6.75
CA SER A 2 22.32 -1.76 7.71
C SER A 2 20.97 -1.14 7.36
N ASP A 3 20.06 -1.07 8.32
CA ASP A 3 18.77 -0.42 8.13
C ASP A 3 19.00 1.09 8.01
N GLN A 4 18.80 1.61 6.80
CA GLN A 4 18.91 3.03 6.51
C GLN A 4 17.55 3.54 6.04
N VAL A 5 17.07 4.60 6.69
CA VAL A 5 15.88 5.33 6.25
C VAL A 5 16.26 6.11 4.99
N VAL A 6 15.92 5.56 3.83
CA VAL A 6 16.15 6.22 2.53
C VAL A 6 15.26 7.45 2.38
N ARG A 7 14.05 7.41 2.94
CA ARG A 7 13.06 8.49 2.82
C ARG A 7 12.04 8.44 3.96
N LYS A 8 11.70 9.62 4.52
CA LYS A 8 10.70 9.74 5.60
C LYS A 8 9.25 9.71 5.11
N GLN A 9 8.99 10.26 3.92
CA GLN A 9 7.64 10.39 3.35
C GLN A 9 7.57 9.54 2.08
N PHE A 10 7.02 8.33 2.17
CA PHE A 10 6.92 7.46 0.99
C PHE A 10 5.91 8.02 -0.02
N ILE A 11 4.65 8.28 0.37
CA ILE A 11 3.59 8.75 -0.52
C ILE A 11 3.82 10.23 -0.91
N THR A 12 3.81 10.52 -2.20
CA THR A 12 4.29 11.79 -2.78
C THR A 12 3.27 12.59 -3.57
N ASP A 13 2.18 11.94 -3.97
CA ASP A 13 1.15 12.51 -4.82
C ASP A 13 -0.04 13.06 -4.04
N GLY A 14 0.04 13.04 -2.70
CA GLY A 14 -1.02 13.49 -1.81
C GLY A 14 -2.12 12.46 -1.58
N THR A 15 -1.96 11.20 -2.04
CA THR A 15 -2.90 10.12 -1.69
C THR A 15 -2.99 9.99 -0.17
N ILE A 16 -4.21 10.06 0.36
CA ILE A 16 -4.48 9.90 1.79
C ILE A 16 -4.77 8.43 2.07
N ILE A 17 -4.12 7.91 3.10
CA ILE A 17 -4.37 6.58 3.67
C ILE A 17 -4.76 6.81 5.13
N GLU A 18 -5.91 6.29 5.51
CA GLU A 18 -6.52 6.50 6.83
C GLU A 18 -6.07 5.41 7.81
N THR A 19 -6.24 4.15 7.41
CA THR A 19 -6.03 2.98 8.26
C THR A 19 -5.29 1.89 7.46
N PRO A 20 -3.96 2.04 7.28
CA PRO A 20 -3.17 1.00 6.62
C PRO A 20 -3.16 -0.27 7.47
N TYR A 21 -3.57 -1.38 6.87
CA TYR A 21 -3.71 -2.68 7.55
C TYR A 21 -2.72 -3.73 7.07
N GLY A 22 -2.29 -3.64 5.81
CA GLY A 22 -1.34 -4.56 5.18
C GLY A 22 -0.35 -3.81 4.31
N LEU A 23 0.88 -4.31 4.26
CA LEU A 23 1.93 -3.78 3.39
C LEU A 23 2.67 -4.93 2.72
N SER A 24 2.90 -4.82 1.41
CA SER A 24 3.67 -5.80 0.64
C SER A 24 4.49 -5.08 -0.43
N VAL A 25 5.66 -5.61 -0.77
CA VAL A 25 6.55 -5.01 -1.77
C VAL A 25 6.83 -6.04 -2.84
N ASN A 26 6.66 -5.67 -4.11
CA ASN A 26 7.09 -6.50 -5.22
C ASN A 26 8.61 -6.37 -5.39
N PRO A 27 9.39 -7.45 -5.19
CA PRO A 27 10.84 -7.39 -5.28
C PRO A 27 11.37 -7.18 -6.71
N GLN A 28 10.57 -7.47 -7.74
CA GLN A 28 10.97 -7.36 -9.14
C GLN A 28 11.04 -5.91 -9.62
N ASN A 29 10.11 -5.07 -9.17
CA ASN A 29 9.96 -3.69 -9.66
C ASN A 29 9.91 -2.63 -8.55
N GLY A 30 9.85 -3.04 -7.28
CA GLY A 30 9.77 -2.15 -6.13
C GLY A 30 8.41 -1.51 -5.92
N ASP A 31 7.36 -1.97 -6.59
CA ASP A 31 5.99 -1.51 -6.33
C ASP A 31 5.58 -1.88 -4.89
N VAL A 32 4.93 -0.94 -4.20
CA VAL A 32 4.48 -1.09 -2.82
C VAL A 32 2.96 -1.17 -2.81
N PHE A 33 2.44 -2.22 -2.21
CA PHE A 33 1.02 -2.47 -2.01
C PHE A 33 0.65 -2.10 -0.58
N ILE A 34 -0.38 -1.29 -0.42
CA ILE A 34 -0.94 -0.93 0.87
C ILE A 34 -2.42 -1.31 0.88
N CYS A 35 -2.81 -2.09 1.90
CA CYS A 35 -4.20 -2.42 2.14
C CYS A 35 -4.81 -1.39 3.08
N GLU A 36 -5.88 -0.74 2.66
CA GLU A 36 -6.64 0.26 3.42
C GLU A 36 -7.89 -0.40 4.02
N ALA A 37 -8.05 -0.31 5.33
CA ALA A 37 -9.19 -0.90 6.05
C ALA A 37 -10.27 0.11 6.45
N TYR A 38 -10.02 1.41 6.29
CA TYR A 38 -10.92 2.49 6.67
C TYR A 38 -11.36 2.38 8.14
N ASN A 39 -12.58 1.91 8.39
CA ASN A 39 -13.20 1.79 9.71
C ASN A 39 -13.41 0.32 10.15
N TYR A 40 -12.77 -0.64 9.48
CA TYR A 40 -12.88 -2.08 9.70
C TYR A 40 -14.26 -2.72 9.44
N LEU A 41 -15.25 -1.90 9.07
CA LEU A 41 -16.62 -2.31 8.78
C LEU A 41 -16.95 -2.17 7.29
N THR A 42 -16.27 -1.26 6.61
CA THR A 42 -16.39 -1.01 5.18
C THR A 42 -15.46 -1.96 4.42
N GLN A 43 -15.82 -2.30 3.19
CA GLN A 43 -14.88 -3.02 2.32
C GLN A 43 -13.63 -2.15 2.12
N GLY A 44 -12.48 -2.76 2.35
CA GLY A 44 -11.18 -2.14 2.19
C GLY A 44 -10.72 -2.15 0.75
N ASP A 45 -9.67 -1.37 0.49
CA ASP A 45 -9.04 -1.24 -0.82
C ASP A 45 -7.60 -1.76 -0.79
N VAL A 46 -7.06 -2.10 -1.96
CA VAL A 46 -5.62 -2.31 -2.15
C VAL A 46 -5.10 -1.25 -3.10
N LEU A 47 -4.15 -0.45 -2.62
CA LEU A 47 -3.48 0.59 -3.38
C LEU A 47 -2.09 0.10 -3.81
N CYS A 48 -1.75 0.29 -5.08
CA CYS A 48 -0.43 -0.01 -5.61
C CYS A 48 0.31 1.31 -5.91
N PHE A 49 1.44 1.51 -5.26
CA PHE A 49 2.33 2.66 -5.45
C PHE A 49 3.60 2.23 -6.19
N SER A 50 4.12 3.10 -7.05
CA SER A 50 5.47 2.94 -7.58
C SER A 50 6.51 3.09 -6.47
N SER A 51 7.74 2.66 -6.73
CA SER A 51 8.90 2.89 -5.85
C SER A 51 9.15 4.38 -5.54
N ASP A 52 8.72 5.29 -6.43
CA ASP A 52 8.79 6.74 -6.22
C ASP A 52 7.71 7.26 -5.25
N GLY A 53 6.74 6.42 -4.89
CA GLY A 53 5.64 6.72 -3.99
C GLY A 53 4.48 7.46 -4.66
N LYS A 54 4.20 7.15 -5.93
CA LYS A 54 3.01 7.63 -6.65
C LYS A 54 2.04 6.49 -6.87
N LEU A 55 0.75 6.74 -6.70
CA LEU A 55 -0.32 5.77 -6.91
C LEU A 55 -0.35 5.40 -8.40
N LYS A 56 -0.22 4.10 -8.67
CA LYS A 56 -0.38 3.52 -10.00
C LYS A 56 -1.83 3.16 -10.25
N TYR A 57 -2.45 2.47 -9.29
CA TYR A 57 -3.85 2.08 -9.34
C TYR A 57 -4.38 1.72 -7.95
N ARG A 58 -5.71 1.70 -7.83
CA ARG A 58 -6.46 1.25 -6.66
C ARG A 58 -7.41 0.14 -7.08
N LEU A 59 -7.40 -0.96 -6.34
CA LEU A 59 -8.41 -2.00 -6.39
C LEU A 59 -9.39 -1.72 -5.26
N SER A 60 -10.60 -1.33 -5.62
CA SER A 60 -11.63 -0.99 -4.64
C SER A 60 -12.42 -2.21 -4.21
N ASP A 61 -12.96 -2.15 -2.99
CA ASP A 61 -13.96 -3.11 -2.50
C ASP A 61 -13.47 -4.56 -2.52
N VAL A 62 -12.18 -4.78 -2.19
CA VAL A 62 -11.56 -6.11 -2.27
C VAL A 62 -12.06 -7.08 -1.20
N GLY A 63 -12.74 -6.56 -0.17
CA GLY A 63 -13.31 -7.31 0.93
C GLY A 63 -13.12 -6.62 2.27
N LEU A 64 -13.60 -7.25 3.35
CA LEU A 64 -13.39 -6.72 4.70
C LEU A 64 -11.94 -6.95 5.14
N ASN A 65 -11.27 -5.86 5.53
CA ASN A 65 -9.93 -5.85 6.15
C ASN A 65 -8.87 -6.66 5.37
N PRO A 66 -8.61 -6.31 4.11
CA PRO A 66 -7.56 -6.96 3.33
C PRO A 66 -6.21 -6.84 4.05
N ASN A 67 -5.52 -7.97 4.25
CA ASN A 67 -4.28 -8.01 5.04
C ASN A 67 -3.05 -8.40 4.21
N ALA A 68 -3.21 -9.32 3.25
CA ALA A 68 -2.11 -9.88 2.49
C ALA A 68 -2.29 -9.65 0.98
N VAL A 69 -1.21 -9.22 0.34
CA VAL A 69 -1.10 -9.18 -1.12
C VAL A 69 0.03 -10.12 -1.51
N ILE A 70 -0.28 -11.15 -2.29
CA ILE A 70 0.73 -12.09 -2.81
C ILE A 70 1.23 -11.55 -4.14
N VAL A 71 2.53 -11.27 -4.19
CA VAL A 71 3.25 -10.80 -5.37
C VAL A 71 4.33 -11.82 -5.71
N TRP A 72 4.56 -12.04 -7.01
CA TRP A 72 5.50 -13.03 -7.56
C TRP A 72 6.77 -12.37 -8.10
#